data_AF-A0A1H6IPN7-F1
#
_entry.id   AF-A0A1H6IPN7-F1
#
_cell.length_a   1.000
_cell.length_b   1.000
_cell.length_c   1.000
_cell.angle_alpha   90.00
_cell.angle_beta   90.00
_cell.angle_gamma   90.00
#
_symmetry.space_group_name_H-M   'P 1'
#
loop_
_entity.id
_entity.type
_entity.pdbx_description
1 polymer ?
#
loop_
_entity_poly.entity_id
_entity_poly.type
_entity_poly.pdbx_seq_one_letter_code
_entity_poly.pdbx_strand_id
1 'polypeptide(L)'
;MDIRKIAAVAVAIGAGASIFAACSNSKKPITSSVPIIEETTAKSTAEATKTEPVETFPDYPVTFPEIEKKQSGNLYEAEKAELKGGAAVDTNKPEFSGDGYVTKFGNEGKASVVFEIDVPSNQHYDLSFNILSEKAVNCRLKLGDEQLTVFKTTDNNQFTYITVYGVFLTKGKQKLEITPENGEMCLDYLKIENNTSLSDISYDAKGELVNKNAAKSAKELMSFLSENYGKYMITGQYAYGGDNSELDLIYRTTGKYPAIRCSNFEVSHGDLDESFREVDAAAEWYLNGGISCVSWYWKSPSDKKSAMTADDTDFDLSKAVTEEKIAELTEEELRELYSKGNISKECYGLILDIDNMAGQLTSLKNRGVPVLWRPLPEGYGDWYWWGAKGPDAYKWLWNLLYERLTKYFELDNLIWIWNGQSDTTLVDRRTFDIAAVDLYVKNEKDYGNRFYEEFAAVQKFVGSDKLIAISECGSIPDIDAAFRDNAVWSFFSVWYGKYIQNEKGEYSEEFTSKDAMIRAYNSDGAMTLDEYRKLRGIEPPEAEKDTEEETASATD
;
A
#
# COMPACT_ATOMS: atom_id res chain seq x y z
N MET A 1 -21.66 25.33 -4.64
CA MET A 1 -21.21 26.66 -4.17
C MET A 1 -20.79 26.49 -2.72
N ASP A 2 -19.68 25.82 -2.42
CA ASP A 2 -18.28 26.13 -2.76
C ASP A 2 -17.70 27.21 -1.84
N ILE A 3 -16.93 26.76 -0.83
CA ILE A 3 -16.20 27.59 0.12
C ILE A 3 -14.76 27.05 0.23
N ARG A 4 -13.88 27.78 -0.46
CA ARG A 4 -12.59 28.33 -0.02
C ARG A 4 -11.38 27.39 0.15
N LYS A 5 -10.58 27.42 -0.92
CA LYS A 5 -9.10 27.47 -0.94
C LYS A 5 -8.54 28.56 -0.02
N ILE A 6 -7.41 28.27 0.64
CA ILE A 6 -6.47 29.28 1.16
C ILE A 6 -5.09 28.97 0.55
N ALA A 7 -4.53 29.96 -0.11
CA ALA A 7 -3.23 29.95 -0.76
C ALA A 7 -2.14 30.46 0.20
N ALA A 8 -0.95 29.84 0.15
CA ALA A 8 0.26 30.33 0.81
C ALA A 8 1.02 31.29 -0.14
N VAL A 9 1.47 32.41 0.42
CA VAL A 9 2.14 33.52 -0.27
C VAL A 9 3.66 33.40 -0.15
N ALA A 10 4.36 33.49 -1.27
CA ALA A 10 5.81 33.68 -1.33
C ALA A 10 6.16 35.17 -1.18
N VAL A 11 7.14 35.48 -0.32
CA VAL A 11 7.69 36.84 -0.16
C VAL A 11 9.07 36.89 -0.82
N ALA A 12 9.17 37.66 -1.90
CA ALA A 12 10.43 38.11 -2.49
C ALA A 12 10.75 39.53 -1.99
N ILE A 13 11.98 39.77 -1.55
CA ILE A 13 12.53 41.10 -1.30
C ILE A 13 13.71 41.30 -2.26
N GLY A 14 13.66 42.38 -3.04
CA GLY A 14 14.74 42.78 -3.94
C GLY A 14 15.30 44.17 -3.61
N ALA A 15 16.56 44.39 -3.99
CA ALA A 15 17.20 45.65 -4.43
C ALA A 15 18.72 45.37 -4.59
N GLY A 16 19.49 45.86 -5.57
CA GLY A 16 19.22 46.80 -6.66
C GLY A 16 20.44 47.00 -7.56
N ALA A 17 20.18 47.58 -8.74
CA ALA A 17 21.00 48.43 -9.63
C ALA A 17 22.32 47.91 -10.28
N SER A 18 22.18 47.57 -11.58
CA SER A 18 22.85 48.14 -12.78
C SER A 18 24.35 48.52 -12.78
N ILE A 19 25.11 48.04 -13.79
CA ILE A 19 25.91 48.82 -14.76
C ILE A 19 26.30 47.93 -15.97
N PHE A 20 26.17 48.50 -17.18
CA PHE A 20 26.56 47.94 -18.48
C PHE A 20 28.09 47.92 -18.70
N ALA A 21 28.61 46.93 -19.47
CA ALA A 21 29.52 47.16 -20.61
C ALA A 21 29.92 45.83 -21.30
N ALA A 22 29.82 45.82 -22.63
CA ALA A 22 30.33 44.78 -23.52
C ALA A 22 31.75 45.10 -24.01
N CYS A 23 32.60 44.08 -24.28
CA CYS A 23 33.43 43.99 -25.50
C CYS A 23 34.34 42.72 -25.59
N SER A 24 34.22 42.08 -26.76
CA SER A 24 35.22 41.44 -27.66
C SER A 24 36.15 40.26 -27.25
N ASN A 25 36.00 39.20 -28.07
CA ASN A 25 36.89 38.12 -28.51
C ASN A 25 38.42 38.19 -28.25
N SER A 26 38.98 37.05 -27.82
CA SER A 26 40.27 36.53 -28.33
C SER A 26 40.38 35.00 -28.19
N LYS A 27 41.16 34.36 -29.09
CA LYS A 27 41.24 32.91 -29.38
C LYS A 27 42.32 32.17 -28.55
N LYS A 28 41.96 30.97 -28.02
CA LYS A 28 42.71 29.68 -27.83
C LYS A 28 44.06 29.68 -27.05
N PRO A 29 44.50 28.58 -26.37
CA PRO A 29 44.29 27.16 -26.72
C PRO A 29 43.92 26.18 -25.57
N ILE A 30 43.63 24.95 -25.98
CA ILE A 30 43.38 23.76 -25.15
C ILE A 30 44.68 23.26 -24.53
N THR A 31 44.70 23.05 -23.21
CA THR A 31 45.65 22.16 -22.52
C THR A 31 44.92 21.43 -21.39
N SER A 32 45.01 20.10 -21.42
CA SER A 32 44.55 19.15 -20.42
C SER A 32 45.35 19.27 -19.12
N SER A 33 44.66 19.34 -17.98
CA SER A 33 45.21 18.97 -16.67
C SER A 33 44.07 18.65 -15.71
N VAL A 34 44.04 17.38 -15.26
CA VAL A 34 43.20 16.87 -14.18
C VAL A 34 43.57 17.57 -12.87
N PRO A 35 42.62 18.14 -12.09
CA PRO A 35 42.90 18.57 -10.74
C PRO A 35 42.68 17.41 -9.75
N ILE A 36 43.73 17.12 -9.00
CA ILE A 36 43.73 16.31 -7.78
C ILE A 36 42.88 17.05 -6.74
N ILE A 37 41.86 16.39 -6.18
CA ILE A 37 41.03 16.93 -5.09
C ILE A 37 41.80 16.71 -3.79
N GLU A 38 42.16 17.81 -3.12
CA GLU A 38 42.62 17.81 -1.73
C GLU A 38 41.42 17.49 -0.81
N GLU A 39 41.62 16.54 0.10
CA GLU A 39 40.68 16.21 1.17
C GLU A 39 40.51 17.41 2.11
N THR A 40 39.36 18.08 2.04
CA THR A 40 38.94 19.04 3.06
C THR A 40 38.25 18.31 4.20
N THR A 41 38.96 18.07 5.30
CA THR A 41 38.40 17.68 6.59
C THR A 41 37.55 18.84 7.15
N ALA A 42 36.25 18.85 6.87
CA ALA A 42 35.29 19.66 7.59
C ALA A 42 34.76 18.86 8.79
N LYS A 43 35.16 19.28 10.00
CA LYS A 43 34.64 18.79 11.28
C LYS A 43 33.11 19.02 11.32
N SER A 44 32.34 17.95 11.27
CA SER A 44 30.93 17.94 11.68
C SER A 44 30.89 18.05 13.20
N THR A 45 30.37 19.16 13.73
CA THR A 45 29.89 19.21 15.12
C THR A 45 28.53 18.55 15.17
N ALA A 46 28.50 17.24 15.39
CA ALA A 46 27.31 16.54 15.85
C ALA A 46 27.06 16.95 17.31
N GLU A 47 25.92 17.58 17.58
CA GLU A 47 25.40 17.67 18.94
C GLU A 47 25.03 16.25 19.38
N ALA A 48 25.66 15.78 20.46
CA ALA A 48 25.37 14.49 21.08
C ALA A 48 23.90 14.45 21.50
N THR A 49 23.09 13.71 20.73
CA THR A 49 21.70 13.43 21.09
C THR A 49 21.76 12.42 22.22
N LYS A 50 21.45 12.84 23.45
CA LYS A 50 21.28 11.93 24.58
C LYS A 50 20.27 10.86 24.18
N THR A 51 20.73 9.62 24.05
CA THR A 51 19.88 8.45 23.83
C THR A 51 19.04 8.22 25.08
N GLU A 52 17.81 8.73 25.07
CA GLU A 52 16.83 8.33 26.08
C GLU A 52 16.63 6.80 25.98
N PRO A 53 16.55 6.08 27.11
CA PRO A 53 16.33 4.64 27.09
C PRO A 53 14.99 4.36 26.41
N VAL A 54 15.02 3.59 25.32
CA VAL A 54 13.82 3.16 24.60
C VAL A 54 13.03 2.21 25.49
N GLU A 55 11.73 2.48 25.62
CA GLU A 55 10.82 1.64 26.39
C GLU A 55 10.78 0.22 25.79
N THR A 56 10.86 -0.80 26.64
CA THR A 56 10.75 -2.20 26.24
C THR A 56 9.34 -2.69 26.48
N PHE A 57 8.77 -3.38 25.49
CA PHE A 57 7.42 -3.93 25.55
C PHE A 57 7.46 -5.47 25.68
N PRO A 58 6.42 -6.09 26.25
CA PRO A 58 6.34 -7.55 26.28
C PRO A 58 6.08 -8.10 24.87
N ASP A 59 6.40 -9.38 24.67
CA ASP A 59 5.95 -10.12 23.49
C ASP A 59 4.42 -10.31 23.56
N TYR A 60 3.73 -10.12 22.44
CA TYR A 60 2.29 -10.26 22.28
C TYR A 60 1.99 -11.51 21.43
N PRO A 61 1.73 -12.67 22.05
CA PRO A 61 1.35 -13.85 21.30
C PRO A 61 0.07 -13.59 20.52
N VAL A 62 -0.03 -14.19 19.32
CA VAL A 62 -1.26 -14.11 18.54
C VAL A 62 -2.41 -14.75 19.30
N THR A 63 -3.50 -14.00 19.53
CA THR A 63 -4.62 -14.45 20.34
C THR A 63 -5.98 -14.21 19.70
N PHE A 64 -6.71 -15.28 19.42
CA PHE A 64 -8.11 -15.21 19.00
C PHE A 64 -8.90 -16.39 19.58
N PRO A 65 -10.23 -16.26 19.74
CA PRO A 65 -11.02 -17.36 20.28
C PRO A 65 -10.91 -18.62 19.41
N GLU A 66 -10.81 -19.79 20.04
CA GLU A 66 -10.72 -21.08 19.33
C GLU A 66 -11.89 -21.24 18.35
N ILE A 67 -11.59 -21.58 17.10
CA ILE A 67 -12.57 -21.76 16.03
C ILE A 67 -13.09 -23.20 16.05
N GLU A 68 -14.38 -23.37 16.35
CA GLU A 68 -15.04 -24.68 16.37
C GLU A 68 -16.02 -24.78 15.19
N LYS A 69 -15.59 -25.42 14.10
CA LYS A 69 -16.42 -25.61 12.89
C LYS A 69 -17.65 -26.46 13.19
N LYS A 70 -18.84 -25.85 13.21
CA LYS A 70 -20.12 -26.49 13.47
C LYS A 70 -21.14 -26.13 12.40
N GLN A 71 -21.82 -27.15 11.86
CA GLN A 71 -22.89 -26.94 10.89
C GLN A 71 -24.04 -26.13 11.50
N SER A 72 -24.42 -25.04 10.84
CA SER A 72 -25.44 -24.10 11.29
C SER A 72 -26.09 -23.40 10.10
N GLY A 73 -27.30 -22.90 10.31
CA GLY A 73 -28.07 -22.12 9.35
C GLY A 73 -29.31 -21.58 10.05
N ASN A 74 -29.33 -20.29 10.38
CA ASN A 74 -30.44 -19.66 11.08
C ASN A 74 -31.00 -18.50 10.25
N LEU A 75 -32.32 -18.38 10.22
CA LEU A 75 -33.03 -17.26 9.60
C LEU A 75 -33.76 -16.47 10.70
N TYR A 76 -33.59 -15.15 10.67
CA TYR A 76 -34.17 -14.20 11.61
C TYR A 76 -35.03 -13.20 10.83
N GLU A 77 -36.34 -13.34 10.96
CA GLU A 77 -37.33 -12.45 10.34
C GLU A 77 -37.23 -11.03 10.94
N ALA A 78 -37.14 -10.00 10.10
CA ALA A 78 -36.90 -8.63 10.56
C ALA A 78 -38.11 -8.06 11.33
N GLU A 79 -39.33 -8.47 10.98
CA GLU A 79 -40.55 -8.08 11.67
C GLU A 79 -40.66 -8.62 13.10
N LYS A 80 -39.81 -9.58 13.47
CA LYS A 80 -39.70 -10.15 14.84
C LYS A 80 -38.54 -9.56 15.64
N ALA A 81 -37.71 -8.72 15.03
CA ALA A 81 -36.56 -8.09 15.65
C ALA A 81 -36.96 -6.81 16.41
N GLU A 82 -36.01 -6.24 17.17
CA GLU A 82 -36.22 -4.96 17.85
C GLU A 82 -36.13 -3.82 16.81
N LEU A 83 -37.19 -3.01 16.70
CA LEU A 83 -37.26 -1.89 15.76
C LEU A 83 -37.02 -0.56 16.49
N LYS A 84 -36.15 0.29 15.93
CA LYS A 84 -35.82 1.61 16.49
C LYS A 84 -36.10 2.74 15.52
N GLY A 85 -36.21 3.95 16.07
CA GLY A 85 -36.17 5.20 15.29
C GLY A 85 -37.29 5.41 14.28
N GLY A 86 -38.42 4.70 14.42
CA GLY A 86 -39.59 4.84 13.53
C GLY A 86 -39.75 3.74 12.49
N ALA A 87 -38.80 2.81 12.40
CA ALA A 87 -38.94 1.60 11.60
C ALA A 87 -40.22 0.82 12.01
N ALA A 88 -40.93 0.29 11.02
CA ALA A 88 -42.19 -0.39 11.23
C ALA A 88 -42.41 -1.52 10.22
N VAL A 89 -43.24 -2.48 10.62
CA VAL A 89 -43.63 -3.62 9.78
C VAL A 89 -44.66 -3.18 8.73
N ASP A 90 -44.54 -3.71 7.52
CA ASP A 90 -45.48 -3.58 6.42
C ASP A 90 -45.59 -4.92 5.65
N THR A 91 -46.65 -5.08 4.87
CA THR A 91 -46.99 -6.29 4.10
C THR A 91 -47.44 -5.96 2.67
N ASN A 92 -47.27 -4.71 2.22
CA ASN A 92 -47.81 -4.24 0.95
C ASN A 92 -46.99 -4.65 -0.28
N LYS A 93 -45.69 -4.95 -0.11
CA LYS A 93 -44.85 -5.52 -1.17
C LYS A 93 -45.05 -7.05 -1.21
N PRO A 94 -45.01 -7.70 -2.38
CA PRO A 94 -45.03 -9.16 -2.47
C PRO A 94 -43.64 -9.77 -2.17
N GLU A 95 -43.57 -11.10 -2.09
CA GLU A 95 -42.31 -11.89 -2.05
C GLU A 95 -41.43 -11.75 -0.79
N PHE A 96 -41.99 -11.26 0.32
CA PHE A 96 -41.36 -11.33 1.64
C PHE A 96 -41.55 -12.72 2.29
N SER A 97 -40.70 -13.07 3.25
CA SER A 97 -40.87 -14.26 4.11
C SER A 97 -41.58 -13.93 5.42
N GLY A 98 -42.01 -14.96 6.14
CA GLY A 98 -42.67 -14.77 7.43
C GLY A 98 -44.00 -14.01 7.31
N ASP A 99 -44.18 -13.02 8.19
CA ASP A 99 -45.45 -12.30 8.38
C ASP A 99 -45.40 -10.86 7.81
N GLY A 100 -44.25 -10.39 7.35
CA GLY A 100 -44.07 -9.06 6.78
C GLY A 100 -42.60 -8.72 6.56
N TYR A 101 -42.32 -7.44 6.33
CA TYR A 101 -40.96 -6.89 6.27
C TYR A 101 -40.90 -5.55 7.02
N VAL A 102 -39.71 -5.08 7.35
CA VAL A 102 -39.50 -3.78 8.00
C VAL A 102 -39.20 -2.69 6.98
N THR A 103 -39.84 -1.54 7.12
CA THR A 103 -39.61 -0.33 6.31
C THR A 103 -39.82 0.93 7.18
N LYS A 104 -40.01 2.11 6.57
CA LYS A 104 -40.12 3.42 7.23
C LYS A 104 -38.85 3.79 8.00
N PHE A 105 -37.70 3.46 7.42
CA PHE A 105 -36.43 3.86 7.99
C PHE A 105 -36.20 5.38 7.88
N GLY A 106 -36.84 6.03 6.91
CA GLY A 106 -36.63 7.44 6.63
C GLY A 106 -35.21 7.74 6.14
N ASN A 107 -34.85 9.03 6.10
CA ASN A 107 -33.60 9.49 5.46
C ASN A 107 -32.59 10.10 6.45
N GLU A 108 -32.86 10.03 7.75
CA GLU A 108 -32.04 10.68 8.78
C GLU A 108 -30.99 9.74 9.42
N GLY A 109 -30.94 8.46 9.03
CA GLY A 109 -29.99 7.49 9.58
C GLY A 109 -30.23 7.14 11.06
N LYS A 110 -31.45 7.31 11.55
CA LYS A 110 -31.85 7.09 12.96
C LYS A 110 -32.64 5.81 13.21
N ALA A 111 -33.27 5.27 12.17
CA ALA A 111 -34.06 4.05 12.27
C ALA A 111 -33.20 2.82 11.97
N SER A 112 -33.42 1.75 12.72
CA SER A 112 -32.62 0.53 12.61
C SER A 112 -33.42 -0.70 13.03
N VAL A 113 -32.89 -1.87 12.63
CA VAL A 113 -33.36 -3.18 13.08
C VAL A 113 -32.24 -3.85 13.85
N VAL A 114 -32.54 -4.34 15.06
CA VAL A 114 -31.60 -5.06 15.92
C VAL A 114 -32.04 -6.51 16.05
N PHE A 115 -31.28 -7.39 15.41
CA PHE A 115 -31.44 -8.84 15.51
C PHE A 115 -30.73 -9.35 16.77
N GLU A 116 -31.45 -10.06 17.64
CA GLU A 116 -30.84 -10.90 18.68
C GLU A 116 -30.60 -12.30 18.09
N ILE A 117 -29.33 -12.63 17.87
CA ILE A 117 -28.93 -13.89 17.23
C ILE A 117 -28.34 -14.84 18.27
N ASP A 118 -28.54 -16.14 18.08
CA ASP A 118 -27.89 -17.19 18.88
C ASP A 118 -26.86 -17.92 18.02
N VAL A 119 -25.59 -17.74 18.37
CA VAL A 119 -24.44 -18.22 17.62
C VAL A 119 -23.98 -19.55 18.23
N PRO A 120 -23.95 -20.67 17.47
CA PRO A 120 -23.74 -21.99 18.05
C PRO A 120 -22.27 -22.34 18.36
N SER A 121 -21.30 -21.66 17.73
CA SER A 121 -19.87 -21.84 17.97
C SER A 121 -19.09 -20.58 17.58
N ASN A 122 -17.86 -20.46 18.08
CA ASN A 122 -16.93 -19.43 17.62
C ASN A 122 -16.45 -19.83 16.21
N GLN A 123 -16.87 -19.12 15.17
CA GLN A 123 -16.45 -19.37 13.78
C GLN A 123 -16.90 -18.22 12.88
N HIS A 124 -16.52 -18.31 11.61
CA HIS A 124 -16.94 -17.37 10.58
C HIS A 124 -18.28 -17.76 9.96
N TYR A 125 -19.12 -16.76 9.75
CA TYR A 125 -20.45 -16.88 9.17
C TYR A 125 -20.65 -15.87 8.05
N ASP A 126 -21.42 -16.26 7.03
CA ASP A 126 -21.92 -15.36 6.02
C ASP A 126 -23.25 -14.76 6.50
N LEU A 127 -23.34 -13.43 6.51
CA LEU A 127 -24.52 -12.67 6.92
C LEU A 127 -25.24 -12.18 5.66
N SER A 128 -26.35 -12.82 5.30
CA SER A 128 -27.13 -12.49 4.11
C SER A 128 -28.42 -11.78 4.49
N PHE A 129 -28.55 -10.52 4.07
CA PHE A 129 -29.75 -9.72 4.26
C PHE A 129 -30.60 -9.75 2.99
N ASN A 130 -31.90 -10.07 3.11
CA ASN A 130 -32.82 -9.94 1.99
C ASN A 130 -33.44 -8.54 1.99
N ILE A 131 -33.00 -7.69 1.06
CA ILE A 131 -33.32 -6.26 1.04
C ILE A 131 -33.89 -5.87 -0.32
N LEU A 132 -34.94 -5.05 -0.28
CA LEU A 132 -35.50 -4.35 -1.43
C LEU A 132 -35.27 -2.85 -1.27
N SER A 133 -34.76 -2.21 -2.33
CA SER A 133 -34.72 -0.75 -2.39
C SER A 133 -34.96 -0.22 -3.81
N GLU A 134 -35.61 0.94 -3.89
CA GLU A 134 -35.87 1.66 -5.15
C GLU A 134 -34.66 2.49 -5.62
N LYS A 135 -33.79 2.87 -4.67
CA LYS A 135 -32.55 3.60 -4.93
C LYS A 135 -31.47 3.03 -4.03
N ALA A 136 -30.24 2.96 -4.50
CA ALA A 136 -29.20 2.36 -3.69
C ALA A 136 -28.98 3.16 -2.40
N VAL A 137 -29.01 2.46 -1.27
CA VAL A 137 -28.88 3.00 0.09
C VAL A 137 -27.63 2.41 0.72
N ASN A 138 -26.88 3.24 1.46
CA ASN A 138 -25.81 2.73 2.30
C ASN A 138 -26.38 2.22 3.63
N CYS A 139 -26.00 1.00 4.00
CA CYS A 139 -26.44 0.34 5.22
C CYS A 139 -25.23 0.07 6.10
N ARG A 140 -25.21 0.71 7.27
CA ARG A 140 -24.23 0.43 8.33
C ARG A 140 -24.65 -0.80 9.10
N LEU A 141 -23.72 -1.75 9.26
CA LEU A 141 -23.90 -2.96 10.05
C LEU A 141 -23.01 -2.92 11.29
N LYS A 142 -23.58 -3.21 12.45
CA LYS A 142 -22.87 -3.29 13.74
C LYS A 142 -23.04 -4.65 14.40
N LEU A 143 -22.00 -5.10 15.11
CA LEU A 143 -22.02 -6.20 16.06
C LEU A 143 -21.79 -5.63 17.46
N GLY A 144 -22.83 -5.62 18.30
CA GLY A 144 -22.82 -4.84 19.53
C GLY A 144 -22.61 -3.35 19.23
N ASP A 145 -21.57 -2.74 19.82
CA ASP A 145 -21.24 -1.33 19.61
C ASP A 145 -20.27 -1.11 18.43
N GLU A 146 -19.63 -2.17 17.96
CA GLU A 146 -18.60 -2.16 16.91
C GLU A 146 -19.24 -2.14 15.52
N GLN A 147 -18.74 -1.27 14.64
CA GLN A 147 -19.14 -1.25 13.24
C GLN A 147 -18.37 -2.32 12.46
N LEU A 148 -19.08 -3.27 11.86
CA LEU A 148 -18.48 -4.31 11.03
C LEU A 148 -18.16 -3.80 9.62
N THR A 149 -19.12 -3.11 8.99
CA THR A 149 -18.99 -2.60 7.62
C THR A 149 -20.11 -1.62 7.28
N VAL A 150 -19.98 -0.99 6.12
CA VAL A 150 -21.06 -0.29 5.41
C VAL A 150 -21.17 -0.92 4.03
N PHE A 151 -22.32 -1.49 3.70
CA PHE A 151 -22.61 -2.05 2.38
C PHE A 151 -23.67 -1.21 1.66
N LYS A 152 -23.77 -1.37 0.34
CA LYS A 152 -24.72 -0.63 -0.49
C LYS A 152 -25.77 -1.57 -1.08
N THR A 153 -27.04 -1.16 -1.04
CA THR A 153 -28.13 -1.95 -1.61
C THR A 153 -28.19 -1.88 -3.13
N THR A 154 -28.83 -2.87 -3.74
CA THR A 154 -29.20 -2.80 -5.17
C THR A 154 -30.40 -1.88 -5.36
N ASP A 155 -30.48 -1.23 -6.51
CA ASP A 155 -31.52 -0.26 -6.89
C ASP A 155 -32.47 -0.81 -7.97
N ASN A 156 -32.91 -2.04 -7.80
CA ASN A 156 -33.76 -2.76 -8.75
C ASN A 156 -35.22 -2.93 -8.29
N ASN A 157 -35.58 -2.40 -7.12
CA ASN A 157 -36.91 -2.51 -6.51
C ASN A 157 -37.41 -3.97 -6.39
N GLN A 158 -36.48 -4.90 -6.16
CA GLN A 158 -36.74 -6.31 -5.89
C GLN A 158 -35.99 -6.74 -4.62
N PHE A 159 -36.50 -7.74 -3.93
CA PHE A 159 -35.78 -8.36 -2.82
C PHE A 159 -34.55 -9.10 -3.36
N THR A 160 -33.39 -8.74 -2.84
CA THR A 160 -32.10 -9.30 -3.22
C THR A 160 -31.28 -9.63 -1.99
N TYR A 161 -30.47 -10.68 -2.10
CA TYR A 161 -29.49 -10.99 -1.08
C TYR A 161 -28.30 -10.06 -1.18
N ILE A 162 -27.97 -9.43 -0.06
CA ILE A 162 -26.70 -8.77 0.17
C ILE A 162 -25.99 -9.57 1.25
N THR A 163 -24.91 -10.23 0.87
CA THR A 163 -24.10 -11.05 1.77
C THR A 163 -22.84 -10.29 2.12
N VAL A 164 -22.60 -10.10 3.42
CA VAL A 164 -21.27 -9.79 3.96
C VAL A 164 -20.69 -11.10 4.46
N TYR A 165 -19.60 -11.51 3.83
CA TYR A 165 -19.05 -12.83 4.00
C TYR A 165 -18.26 -12.90 5.31
N GLY A 166 -17.94 -14.11 5.76
CA GLY A 166 -16.79 -14.38 6.62
C GLY A 166 -16.72 -13.55 7.91
N VAL A 167 -17.86 -13.23 8.51
CA VAL A 167 -17.91 -12.48 9.77
C VAL A 167 -17.63 -13.42 10.92
N PHE A 168 -16.59 -13.13 11.71
CA PHE A 168 -16.31 -13.89 12.92
C PHE A 168 -17.33 -13.58 14.02
N LEU A 169 -18.07 -14.60 14.47
CA LEU A 169 -19.00 -14.48 15.59
C LEU A 169 -18.58 -15.40 16.73
N THR A 170 -18.86 -15.00 17.96
CA THR A 170 -18.59 -15.80 19.16
C THR A 170 -19.86 -16.47 19.66
N LYS A 171 -19.71 -17.68 20.19
CA LYS A 171 -20.80 -18.51 20.69
C LYS A 171 -21.66 -17.77 21.72
N GLY A 172 -22.97 -17.91 21.58
CA GLY A 172 -23.97 -17.36 22.48
C GLY A 172 -24.78 -16.24 21.83
N LYS A 173 -25.50 -15.49 22.67
CA LYS A 173 -26.37 -14.42 22.22
C LYS A 173 -25.57 -13.19 21.83
N GLN A 174 -25.82 -12.66 20.63
CA GLN A 174 -25.20 -11.45 20.13
C GLN A 174 -26.26 -10.54 19.48
N LYS A 175 -25.92 -9.26 19.28
CA LYS A 175 -26.79 -8.27 18.65
C LYS A 175 -26.19 -7.78 17.35
N LEU A 176 -26.92 -7.93 16.26
CA LEU A 176 -26.60 -7.33 14.97
C LEU A 176 -27.56 -6.18 14.69
N GLU A 177 -27.03 -4.98 14.47
CA GLU A 177 -27.83 -3.79 14.16
C GLU A 177 -27.56 -3.31 12.73
N ILE A 178 -28.60 -3.27 11.90
CA ILE A 178 -28.55 -2.69 10.56
C ILE A 178 -29.25 -1.32 10.55
N THR A 179 -28.54 -0.31 10.07
CA THR A 179 -29.01 1.08 9.98
C THR A 179 -28.80 1.59 8.55
N PRO A 180 -29.86 1.77 7.73
CA PRO A 180 -29.73 2.53 6.49
C PRO A 180 -29.44 4.00 6.80
N GLU A 181 -28.42 4.56 6.18
CA GLU A 181 -27.88 5.88 6.53
C GLU A 181 -28.58 7.03 5.80
N ASN A 182 -29.01 6.80 4.56
CA ASN A 182 -29.43 7.88 3.66
C ASN A 182 -30.57 7.52 2.70
N GLY A 183 -31.44 6.58 3.07
CA GLY A 183 -32.55 6.22 2.21
C GLY A 183 -33.51 5.20 2.79
N GLU A 184 -34.65 5.09 2.12
CA GLU A 184 -35.68 4.11 2.45
C GLU A 184 -35.35 2.75 1.84
N MET A 185 -35.68 1.69 2.57
CA MET A 185 -35.54 0.32 2.12
C MET A 185 -36.60 -0.57 2.78
N CYS A 186 -36.74 -1.79 2.27
CA CYS A 186 -37.50 -2.85 2.89
C CYS A 186 -36.51 -3.96 3.28
N LEU A 187 -36.47 -4.33 4.55
CA LEU A 187 -35.66 -5.42 5.08
C LEU A 187 -36.58 -6.58 5.48
N ASP A 188 -36.40 -7.72 4.84
CA ASP A 188 -37.23 -8.91 5.04
C ASP A 188 -36.64 -9.77 6.18
N TYR A 189 -35.43 -10.28 6.02
CA TYR A 189 -34.77 -11.08 7.05
C TYR A 189 -33.24 -11.01 6.98
N LEU A 190 -32.62 -11.51 8.04
CA LEU A 190 -31.21 -11.89 8.10
C LEU A 190 -31.10 -13.42 8.09
N LYS A 191 -30.30 -13.95 7.17
CA LYS A 191 -29.89 -15.35 7.13
C LYS A 191 -28.41 -15.46 7.50
N ILE A 192 -28.11 -16.33 8.45
CA ILE A 192 -26.75 -16.62 8.91
C ILE A 192 -26.39 -18.03 8.50
N GLU A 193 -25.35 -18.17 7.68
CA GLU A 193 -24.83 -19.44 7.20
C GLU A 193 -23.35 -19.57 7.52
N ASN A 194 -22.83 -20.79 7.51
CA ASN A 194 -21.40 -20.99 7.72
C ASN A 194 -20.60 -20.45 6.54
N ASN A 195 -19.52 -19.71 6.83
CA ASN A 195 -18.60 -19.31 5.78
C ASN A 195 -17.80 -20.53 5.27
N THR A 196 -17.62 -20.57 3.95
CA THR A 196 -16.82 -21.62 3.28
C THR A 196 -15.64 -21.06 2.48
N SER A 197 -15.63 -19.76 2.17
CA SER A 197 -14.57 -19.15 1.37
C SER A 197 -13.23 -19.07 2.11
N LEU A 198 -13.23 -18.96 3.44
CA LEU A 198 -11.99 -18.91 4.22
C LEU A 198 -11.18 -20.22 4.17
N SER A 199 -11.83 -21.36 3.93
CA SER A 199 -11.12 -22.62 3.70
C SER A 199 -10.49 -22.74 2.31
N ASP A 200 -10.87 -21.88 1.37
CA ASP A 200 -10.29 -21.87 0.02
C ASP A 200 -9.01 -21.03 -0.03
N ILE A 201 -8.76 -20.20 1.00
CA ILE A 201 -7.50 -19.45 1.12
C ILE A 201 -6.32 -20.43 1.29
N SER A 202 -5.32 -20.25 0.43
CA SER A 202 -4.09 -21.04 0.40
C SER A 202 -2.84 -20.16 0.45
N TYR A 203 -1.74 -20.74 0.93
CA TYR A 203 -0.41 -20.12 0.98
C TYR A 203 0.62 -20.92 0.15
N ASP A 204 0.22 -21.39 -1.04
CA ASP A 204 0.99 -22.30 -1.91
C ASP A 204 2.04 -21.60 -2.82
N ALA A 205 2.34 -20.33 -2.58
CA ALA A 205 3.30 -19.59 -3.39
C ALA A 205 4.71 -20.19 -3.29
N LYS A 206 5.28 -20.65 -4.42
CA LYS A 206 6.50 -21.47 -4.45
C LYS A 206 7.83 -20.69 -4.50
N GLY A 207 7.78 -19.36 -4.44
CA GLY A 207 8.98 -18.51 -4.43
C GLY A 207 9.80 -18.48 -5.72
N GLU A 208 9.24 -18.90 -6.86
CA GLU A 208 9.90 -18.76 -8.16
C GLU A 208 9.70 -17.37 -8.74
N LEU A 209 10.80 -16.67 -8.99
CA LEU A 209 10.77 -15.40 -9.70
C LEU A 209 10.40 -15.58 -11.19
N VAL A 210 9.67 -14.62 -11.72
CA VAL A 210 9.29 -14.56 -13.14
C VAL A 210 10.51 -14.32 -14.03
N ASN A 211 11.47 -13.51 -13.56
CA ASN A 211 12.77 -13.37 -14.22
C ASN A 211 13.64 -14.60 -13.93
N LYS A 212 13.82 -15.47 -14.93
CA LYS A 212 14.64 -16.69 -14.80
C LYS A 212 16.13 -16.40 -14.58
N ASN A 213 16.58 -15.23 -15.00
CA ASN A 213 17.95 -14.75 -14.80
C ASN A 213 18.10 -13.95 -13.50
N ALA A 214 17.09 -13.92 -12.62
CA ALA A 214 17.17 -13.15 -11.38
C ALA A 214 18.44 -13.46 -10.55
N ALA A 215 18.99 -12.42 -9.96
CA ALA A 215 20.17 -12.46 -9.11
C ALA A 215 19.94 -13.35 -7.89
N LYS A 216 21.05 -13.84 -7.32
CA LYS A 216 21.00 -14.71 -6.14
C LYS A 216 20.29 -14.03 -4.95
N SER A 217 20.57 -12.77 -4.68
CA SER A 217 19.94 -12.02 -3.57
C SER A 217 18.43 -11.85 -3.76
N ALA A 218 17.96 -11.62 -4.99
CA ALA A 218 16.53 -11.55 -5.29
C ALA A 218 15.83 -12.91 -5.09
N LYS A 219 16.45 -14.00 -5.55
CA LYS A 219 15.96 -15.37 -5.33
C LYS A 219 15.89 -15.72 -3.84
N GLU A 220 16.89 -15.33 -3.06
CA GLU A 220 16.92 -15.55 -1.61
C GLU A 220 15.81 -14.75 -0.90
N LEU A 221 15.60 -13.49 -1.28
CA LEU A 221 14.51 -12.68 -0.73
C LEU A 221 13.14 -13.28 -1.09
N MET A 222 12.91 -13.67 -2.34
CA MET A 222 11.66 -14.28 -2.76
C MET A 222 11.39 -15.62 -2.05
N SER A 223 12.43 -16.44 -1.88
CA SER A 223 12.33 -17.70 -1.12
C SER A 223 11.95 -17.42 0.32
N PHE A 224 12.58 -16.44 0.95
CA PHE A 224 12.27 -16.02 2.31
C PHE A 224 10.81 -15.56 2.46
N LEU A 225 10.33 -14.69 1.57
CA LEU A 225 8.93 -14.22 1.60
C LEU A 225 7.96 -15.39 1.47
N SER A 226 8.26 -16.35 0.59
CA SER A 226 7.41 -17.51 0.34
C SER A 226 7.40 -18.51 1.49
N GLU A 227 8.57 -18.77 2.10
CA GLU A 227 8.69 -19.65 3.26
C GLU A 227 7.97 -19.13 4.51
N ASN A 228 7.77 -17.81 4.58
CA ASN A 228 7.09 -17.13 5.69
C ASN A 228 5.64 -16.70 5.34
N TYR A 229 5.18 -16.93 4.12
CA TYR A 229 3.83 -16.58 3.70
C TYR A 229 2.81 -17.41 4.48
N GLY A 230 1.83 -16.75 5.10
CA GLY A 230 0.87 -17.40 6.00
C GLY A 230 1.37 -17.61 7.44
N LYS A 231 2.64 -17.35 7.74
CA LYS A 231 3.23 -17.53 9.09
C LYS A 231 3.47 -16.22 9.81
N TYR A 232 3.84 -15.18 9.06
CA TYR A 232 4.10 -13.85 9.58
C TYR A 232 3.61 -12.80 8.60
N MET A 233 3.20 -11.65 9.13
CA MET A 233 3.09 -10.42 8.36
C MET A 233 4.39 -9.62 8.52
N ILE A 234 5.17 -9.49 7.44
CA ILE A 234 6.42 -8.73 7.49
C ILE A 234 6.09 -7.23 7.57
N THR A 235 6.68 -6.57 8.56
CA THR A 235 6.41 -5.15 8.86
C THR A 235 7.12 -4.24 7.85
N GLY A 236 6.41 -3.23 7.37
CA GLY A 236 6.93 -2.25 6.42
C GLY A 236 6.48 -0.83 6.73
N GLN A 237 7.31 0.13 6.32
CA GLN A 237 7.05 1.55 6.46
C GLN A 237 7.59 2.29 5.24
N TYR A 238 6.81 3.22 4.69
CA TYR A 238 7.36 4.21 3.77
C TYR A 238 8.15 5.27 4.53
N ALA A 239 9.36 5.55 4.02
CA ALA A 239 10.14 6.72 4.41
C ALA A 239 9.88 7.85 3.42
N TYR A 240 9.75 9.08 3.91
CA TYR A 240 9.75 10.25 3.03
C TYR A 240 11.20 10.62 2.65
N GLY A 241 11.55 10.46 1.37
CA GLY A 241 12.87 10.82 0.88
C GLY A 241 14.00 9.92 1.40
N GLY A 242 15.17 10.53 1.62
CA GLY A 242 16.40 9.83 2.00
C GLY A 242 16.66 9.70 3.50
N ASP A 243 15.79 10.18 4.38
CA ASP A 243 15.92 9.96 5.82
C ASP A 243 15.03 8.81 6.30
N ASN A 244 15.18 8.44 7.58
CA ASN A 244 14.44 7.34 8.23
C ASN A 244 13.59 7.87 9.40
N SER A 245 13.19 9.14 9.38
CA SER A 245 12.51 9.77 10.51
C SER A 245 11.21 9.05 10.94
N GLU A 246 10.41 8.55 9.98
CA GLU A 246 9.24 7.71 10.29
C GLU A 246 9.62 6.37 10.92
N LEU A 247 10.69 5.72 10.44
CA LEU A 247 11.16 4.44 10.97
C LEU A 247 11.71 4.60 12.38
N ASP A 248 12.46 5.68 12.63
CA ASP A 248 12.97 6.03 13.95
C ASP A 248 11.84 6.39 14.93
N LEU A 249 10.77 7.02 14.43
CA LEU A 249 9.59 7.31 15.23
C LEU A 249 8.85 6.03 15.63
N ILE A 250 8.74 5.05 14.73
CA ILE A 250 8.23 3.72 15.07
C ILE A 250 9.12 3.05 16.12
N TYR A 251 10.44 3.10 15.96
CA TYR A 251 11.36 2.53 16.94
C TYR A 251 11.23 3.17 18.32
N ARG A 252 11.17 4.51 18.41
CA ARG A 252 10.91 5.21 19.67
C ARG A 252 9.53 4.89 20.28
N THR A 253 8.56 4.53 19.45
CA THR A 253 7.19 4.22 19.89
C THR A 253 7.04 2.78 20.36
N THR A 254 7.75 1.84 19.73
CA THR A 254 7.49 0.39 19.84
C THR A 254 8.68 -0.44 20.31
N GLY A 255 9.89 0.14 20.36
CA GLY A 255 11.13 -0.58 20.61
C GLY A 255 11.64 -1.41 19.43
N LYS A 256 10.97 -1.37 18.27
CA LYS A 256 11.24 -2.22 17.10
C LYS A 256 11.28 -1.42 15.81
N TYR A 257 12.11 -1.83 14.86
CA TYR A 257 12.13 -1.25 13.50
C TYR A 257 11.31 -2.12 12.54
N PRO A 258 10.66 -1.54 11.52
CA PRO A 258 10.05 -2.32 10.45
C PRO A 258 11.10 -3.13 9.70
N ALA A 259 10.76 -4.29 9.15
CA ALA A 259 11.71 -5.06 8.35
C ALA A 259 11.92 -4.43 6.94
N ILE A 260 10.85 -3.88 6.35
CA ILE A 260 10.84 -3.30 5.01
C ILE A 260 10.87 -1.76 5.09
N ARG A 261 11.82 -1.15 4.38
CA ARG A 261 11.81 0.28 4.07
C ARG A 261 11.31 0.48 2.65
N CYS A 262 10.16 1.15 2.51
CA CYS A 262 9.63 1.56 1.22
C CYS A 262 10.08 2.98 0.86
N SER A 263 10.38 3.23 -0.41
CA SER A 263 10.72 4.54 -0.96
C SER A 263 9.94 4.84 -2.23
N ASN A 264 9.69 6.11 -2.49
CA ASN A 264 9.06 6.59 -3.72
C ASN A 264 10.11 7.32 -4.55
N PHE A 265 10.75 6.60 -5.47
CA PHE A 265 11.75 7.24 -6.31
C PHE A 265 11.08 8.20 -7.28
N GLU A 266 11.71 9.36 -7.46
CA GLU A 266 11.42 10.30 -8.53
C GLU A 266 12.58 10.35 -9.53
N VAL A 267 12.25 10.45 -10.82
CA VAL A 267 13.22 10.86 -11.84
C VAL A 267 13.15 12.38 -11.93
N SER A 268 14.08 13.08 -11.29
CA SER A 268 14.16 14.53 -11.38
C SER A 268 14.75 14.94 -12.74
N HIS A 269 14.02 15.76 -13.50
CA HIS A 269 14.51 16.31 -14.77
C HIS A 269 15.57 17.43 -14.59
N GLY A 270 15.96 17.76 -13.36
CA GLY A 270 16.85 18.91 -13.10
C GLY A 270 17.80 18.80 -11.90
N ASP A 271 17.52 17.98 -10.89
CA ASP A 271 18.35 17.83 -9.70
C ASP A 271 18.63 16.34 -9.42
N LEU A 272 19.83 15.90 -9.78
CA LEU A 272 20.25 14.50 -9.63
C LEU A 272 20.56 14.14 -8.17
N ASP A 273 20.89 15.13 -7.32
CA ASP A 273 21.42 14.88 -5.97
C ASP A 273 20.33 14.32 -5.04
N GLU A 274 19.08 14.76 -5.19
CA GLU A 274 17.95 14.24 -4.41
C GLU A 274 17.67 12.76 -4.73
N SER A 275 17.69 12.37 -6.01
CA SER A 275 17.47 10.97 -6.42
C SER A 275 18.54 10.03 -5.86
N PHE A 276 19.79 10.49 -5.72
CA PHE A 276 20.85 9.66 -5.13
C PHE A 276 20.64 9.41 -3.63
N ARG A 277 20.08 10.38 -2.89
CA ARG A 277 19.81 10.20 -1.44
C ARG A 277 18.82 9.07 -1.16
N GLU A 278 17.77 8.94 -1.97
CA GLU A 278 16.80 7.86 -1.79
C GLU A 278 17.38 6.49 -2.17
N VAL A 279 18.18 6.44 -3.24
CA VAL A 279 18.92 5.25 -3.66
C VAL A 279 19.89 4.80 -2.55
N ASP A 280 20.63 5.75 -1.98
CA ASP A 280 21.57 5.48 -0.90
C ASP A 280 20.88 4.97 0.34
N ALA A 281 19.82 5.64 0.79
CA ALA A 281 19.05 5.21 1.95
C ALA A 281 18.40 3.83 1.75
N ALA A 282 17.88 3.53 0.55
CA ALA A 282 17.32 2.22 0.24
C ALA A 282 18.39 1.13 0.29
N ALA A 283 19.58 1.39 -0.25
CA ALA A 283 20.67 0.43 -0.21
C ALA A 283 21.28 0.27 1.18
N GLU A 284 21.48 1.36 1.93
CA GLU A 284 21.96 1.33 3.31
C GLU A 284 21.04 0.53 4.22
N TRP A 285 19.72 0.68 4.04
CA TRP A 285 18.76 -0.14 4.79
C TRP A 285 18.97 -1.63 4.56
N TYR A 286 19.12 -2.05 3.30
CA TYR A 286 19.40 -3.44 2.96
C TYR A 286 20.77 -3.92 3.47
N LEU A 287 21.81 -3.10 3.35
CA LEU A 287 23.16 -3.43 3.83
C LEU A 287 23.20 -3.56 5.36
N ASN A 288 22.32 -2.86 6.07
CA ASN A 288 22.07 -3.04 7.49
C ASN A 288 21.12 -4.23 7.77
N GLY A 289 20.83 -5.10 6.80
CA GLY A 289 20.05 -6.31 7.00
C GLY A 289 18.54 -6.11 6.98
N GLY A 290 18.03 -5.01 6.42
CA GLY A 290 16.60 -4.82 6.12
C GLY A 290 16.22 -5.27 4.71
N ILE A 291 14.99 -4.97 4.31
CA ILE A 291 14.47 -5.21 2.95
C ILE A 291 14.13 -3.86 2.30
N SER A 292 14.50 -3.69 1.03
CA SER A 292 14.22 -2.47 0.28
C SER A 292 13.04 -2.67 -0.67
N CYS A 293 12.06 -1.77 -0.55
CA CYS A 293 10.94 -1.66 -1.47
C CYS A 293 10.97 -0.31 -2.16
N VAL A 294 10.78 -0.30 -3.47
CA VAL A 294 10.78 0.92 -4.28
C VAL A 294 9.51 0.97 -5.10
N SER A 295 8.79 2.06 -4.92
CA SER A 295 7.68 2.50 -5.75
C SER A 295 8.13 3.68 -6.60
N TRP A 296 7.47 3.92 -7.73
CA TRP A 296 7.81 5.03 -8.62
C TRP A 296 6.78 6.16 -8.50
N TYR A 297 7.21 7.30 -7.99
CA TYR A 297 6.45 8.54 -8.12
C TYR A 297 6.69 9.12 -9.52
N TRP A 298 5.91 8.65 -10.49
CA TRP A 298 6.14 8.98 -11.90
C TRP A 298 5.29 10.17 -12.34
N LYS A 299 5.89 11.36 -12.37
CA LYS A 299 5.31 12.53 -13.07
C LYS A 299 5.29 12.26 -14.56
N SER A 300 4.17 12.49 -15.23
CA SER A 300 4.00 12.15 -16.64
C SER A 300 5.03 12.83 -17.55
N PRO A 301 5.45 12.20 -18.67
CA PRO A 301 6.40 12.77 -19.62
C PRO A 301 5.73 13.81 -20.54
N SER A 302 5.22 14.89 -19.94
CA SER A 302 4.65 16.04 -20.64
C SER A 302 5.54 17.28 -20.52
N ASP A 303 5.78 17.94 -21.65
CA ASP A 303 6.52 19.22 -21.69
C ASP A 303 5.72 20.41 -21.15
N LYS A 304 4.39 20.29 -21.02
CA LYS A 304 3.49 21.41 -20.71
C LYS A 304 2.97 21.34 -19.29
N LYS A 305 2.39 20.20 -18.92
CA LYS A 305 1.76 19.97 -17.62
C LYS A 305 2.10 18.55 -17.18
N SER A 306 3.26 18.39 -16.55
CA SER A 306 3.73 17.13 -15.98
C SER A 306 3.21 16.98 -14.54
N ALA A 307 2.55 15.87 -14.25
CA ALA A 307 2.08 15.50 -12.92
C ALA A 307 1.83 13.98 -12.86
N MET A 308 1.80 13.42 -11.66
CA MET A 308 1.41 12.02 -11.44
C MET A 308 -0.11 11.84 -11.55
N THR A 309 -0.87 12.81 -11.03
CA THR A 309 -2.34 12.78 -11.06
C THR A 309 -2.87 13.10 -12.45
N ALA A 310 -3.88 12.34 -12.89
CA ALA A 310 -4.46 12.43 -14.23
C ALA A 310 -5.10 13.80 -14.49
N ASP A 311 -5.78 14.39 -13.50
CA ASP A 311 -6.40 15.72 -13.60
C ASP A 311 -5.37 16.86 -13.68
N ASP A 312 -4.15 16.62 -13.16
CA ASP A 312 -3.09 17.61 -13.16
C ASP A 312 -2.08 17.44 -14.30
N THR A 313 -2.33 16.55 -15.25
CA THR A 313 -1.51 16.42 -16.45
C THR A 313 -2.31 16.58 -17.75
N ASP A 314 -1.64 16.97 -18.83
CA ASP A 314 -2.17 16.90 -20.19
C ASP A 314 -1.63 15.68 -20.97
N PHE A 315 -0.86 14.81 -20.32
CA PHE A 315 -0.36 13.57 -20.91
C PHE A 315 -1.49 12.57 -21.13
N ASP A 316 -1.47 11.89 -22.28
CA ASP A 316 -2.45 10.88 -22.64
C ASP A 316 -1.72 9.60 -23.06
N LEU A 317 -1.70 8.60 -22.17
CA LEU A 317 -1.01 7.34 -22.41
C LEU A 317 -1.47 6.66 -23.72
N SER A 318 -2.73 6.81 -24.13
CA SER A 318 -3.21 6.21 -25.38
C SER A 318 -2.50 6.73 -26.63
N LYS A 319 -1.89 7.93 -26.56
CA LYS A 319 -1.06 8.49 -27.64
C LYS A 319 0.37 7.95 -27.66
N ALA A 320 0.84 7.38 -26.55
CA ALA A 320 2.15 6.73 -26.46
C ALA A 320 2.11 5.27 -26.91
N VAL A 321 0.94 4.62 -26.86
CA VAL A 321 0.75 3.23 -27.31
C VAL A 321 1.16 3.09 -28.78
N THR A 322 1.99 2.09 -29.06
CA THR A 322 2.46 1.75 -30.40
C THR A 322 2.55 0.24 -30.60
N GLU A 323 2.45 -0.19 -31.86
CA GLU A 323 2.67 -1.57 -32.31
C GLU A 323 4.15 -1.86 -32.62
N GLU A 324 5.00 -0.82 -32.66
CA GLU A 324 6.45 -0.96 -32.84
C GLU A 324 7.06 -1.69 -31.64
N LYS A 325 7.99 -2.62 -31.91
CA LYS A 325 8.68 -3.40 -30.86
C LYS A 325 9.80 -2.60 -30.22
N ILE A 326 9.42 -1.64 -29.39
CA ILE A 326 10.33 -0.62 -28.83
C ILE A 326 11.12 -1.06 -27.60
N ALA A 327 10.65 -2.06 -26.86
CA ALA A 327 11.17 -2.35 -25.52
C ALA A 327 12.65 -2.78 -25.50
N GLU A 328 13.13 -3.46 -26.54
CA GLU A 328 14.52 -3.96 -26.62
C GLU A 328 15.41 -3.14 -27.56
N LEU A 329 14.93 -1.99 -28.08
CA LEU A 329 15.69 -1.15 -29.02
C LEU A 329 16.70 -0.25 -28.33
N THR A 330 17.85 -0.04 -28.95
CA THR A 330 18.85 0.94 -28.47
C THR A 330 18.31 2.38 -28.52
N GLU A 331 18.94 3.30 -27.79
CA GLU A 331 18.60 4.73 -27.87
C GLU A 331 18.70 5.26 -29.31
N GLU A 332 19.70 4.80 -30.08
CA GLU A 332 19.88 5.19 -31.48
C GLU A 332 18.70 4.74 -32.37
N GLU A 333 18.25 3.48 -32.22
CA GLU A 333 17.10 2.94 -32.96
C GLU A 333 15.80 3.64 -32.57
N LEU A 334 15.59 3.92 -31.29
CA LEU A 334 14.42 4.67 -30.80
C LEU A 334 14.39 6.10 -31.35
N ARG A 335 15.54 6.77 -31.36
CA ARG A 335 15.70 8.10 -31.95
C ARG A 335 15.45 8.07 -33.45
N GLU A 336 15.90 7.03 -34.15
CA GLU A 336 15.62 6.84 -35.57
C GLU A 336 14.12 6.68 -35.83
N LEU A 337 13.42 5.81 -35.09
CA LEU A 337 11.97 5.63 -35.20
C LEU A 337 11.21 6.93 -34.93
N TYR A 338 11.60 7.67 -33.90
CA TYR A 338 11.00 8.95 -33.58
C TYR A 338 11.22 9.97 -34.71
N SER A 339 12.45 10.07 -35.25
CA SER A 339 12.79 11.01 -36.33
C SER A 339 12.03 10.74 -37.63
N LYS A 340 11.67 9.48 -37.89
CA LYS A 340 10.87 9.06 -39.05
C LYS A 340 9.35 9.20 -38.81
N GLY A 341 8.94 9.49 -37.59
CA GLY A 341 7.53 9.58 -37.19
C GLY A 341 6.84 8.23 -37.02
N ASN A 342 7.60 7.13 -36.85
CA ASN A 342 7.06 5.79 -36.58
C ASN A 342 6.48 5.67 -35.16
N ILE A 343 7.06 6.42 -34.21
CA ILE A 343 6.56 6.51 -32.84
C ILE A 343 6.25 7.96 -32.49
N SER A 344 5.27 8.17 -31.62
CA SER A 344 4.87 9.50 -31.17
C SER A 344 5.91 10.13 -30.24
N LYS A 345 5.78 11.43 -30.00
CA LYS A 345 6.61 12.13 -29.02
C LYS A 345 6.34 11.62 -27.60
N GLU A 346 5.07 11.35 -27.30
CA GLU A 346 4.62 10.77 -26.04
C GLU A 346 5.25 9.40 -25.81
N CYS A 347 5.32 8.55 -26.84
CA CYS A 347 6.00 7.26 -26.80
C CYS A 347 7.50 7.41 -26.54
N TYR A 348 8.16 8.31 -27.27
CA TYR A 348 9.61 8.53 -27.11
C TYR A 348 9.96 9.09 -25.73
N GLY A 349 9.22 10.09 -25.23
CA GLY A 349 9.44 10.67 -23.90
C GLY A 349 9.22 9.66 -22.77
N LEU A 350 8.19 8.83 -22.89
CA LEU A 350 7.92 7.73 -21.97
C LEU A 350 9.10 6.77 -21.84
N ILE A 351 9.73 6.37 -22.95
CA ILE A 351 10.87 5.44 -22.90
C ILE A 351 12.09 6.10 -22.24
N LEU A 352 12.33 7.40 -22.48
CA LEU A 352 13.44 8.11 -21.83
C LEU A 352 13.28 8.16 -20.30
N ASP A 353 12.06 8.35 -19.79
CA ASP A 353 11.80 8.28 -18.35
C ASP A 353 12.08 6.88 -17.78
N ILE A 354 11.68 5.83 -18.51
CA ILE A 354 11.95 4.44 -18.14
C ILE A 354 13.46 4.18 -18.10
N ASP A 355 14.20 4.65 -19.10
CA ASP A 355 15.66 4.50 -19.17
C ASP A 355 16.37 5.24 -18.01
N ASN A 356 15.87 6.41 -17.61
CA ASN A 356 16.38 7.14 -16.46
C ASN A 356 16.12 6.40 -15.13
N MET A 357 14.90 5.89 -14.93
CA MET A 357 14.58 5.06 -13.76
C MET A 357 15.42 3.78 -13.73
N ALA A 358 15.66 3.16 -14.90
CA ALA A 358 16.54 2.01 -15.01
C ALA A 358 17.96 2.32 -14.51
N GLY A 359 18.46 3.54 -14.72
CA GLY A 359 19.73 4.02 -14.17
C GLY A 359 19.77 4.00 -12.64
N GLN A 360 18.70 4.48 -11.97
CA GLN A 360 18.60 4.45 -10.50
C GLN A 360 18.54 3.01 -9.97
N LEU A 361 17.71 2.15 -10.60
CA LEU A 361 17.61 0.73 -10.23
C LEU A 361 18.91 -0.04 -10.51
N THR A 362 19.67 0.35 -11.53
CA THR A 362 21.00 -0.19 -11.82
C THR A 362 21.99 0.14 -10.71
N SER A 363 21.90 1.32 -10.08
CA SER A 363 22.72 1.67 -8.92
C SER A 363 22.48 0.69 -7.76
N LEU A 364 21.22 0.36 -7.46
CA LEU A 364 20.86 -0.65 -6.46
C LEU A 364 21.37 -2.05 -6.85
N LYS A 365 21.19 -2.44 -8.13
CA LYS A 365 21.72 -3.71 -8.67
C LYS A 365 23.23 -3.84 -8.47
N ASN A 366 23.99 -2.80 -8.81
CA ASN A 366 25.45 -2.79 -8.71
C ASN A 366 25.95 -2.87 -7.27
N ARG A 367 25.12 -2.48 -6.29
CA ARG A 367 25.36 -2.64 -4.85
C ARG A 367 24.87 -3.98 -4.28
N GLY A 368 24.35 -4.86 -5.15
CA GLY A 368 23.84 -6.19 -4.76
C GLY A 368 22.48 -6.16 -4.05
N VAL A 369 21.74 -5.05 -4.12
CA VAL A 369 20.48 -4.84 -3.40
C VAL A 369 19.33 -5.44 -4.21
N PRO A 370 18.66 -6.51 -3.71
CA PRO A 370 17.38 -6.95 -4.26
C PRO A 370 16.28 -5.94 -3.88
N VAL A 371 15.35 -5.70 -4.81
CA VAL A 371 14.34 -4.64 -4.67
C VAL A 371 12.95 -5.23 -4.87
N LEU A 372 12.07 -5.02 -3.90
CA LEU A 372 10.63 -5.14 -4.12
C LEU A 372 10.16 -3.96 -4.98
N TRP A 373 9.92 -4.19 -6.27
CA TRP A 373 9.71 -3.14 -7.28
C TRP A 373 8.23 -3.00 -7.63
N ARG A 374 7.62 -1.86 -7.29
CA ARG A 374 6.19 -1.56 -7.49
C ARG A 374 6.00 -0.33 -8.40
N PRO A 375 6.12 -0.46 -9.73
CA PRO A 375 6.24 0.69 -10.64
C PRO A 375 4.96 1.46 -10.94
N LEU A 376 3.81 0.77 -10.99
CA LEU A 376 2.54 1.33 -11.49
C LEU A 376 1.40 0.99 -10.51
N PRO A 377 1.38 1.65 -9.33
CA PRO A 377 0.40 1.35 -8.31
C PRO A 377 -1.01 1.80 -8.70
N GLU A 378 -1.99 1.21 -8.04
CA GLU A 378 -3.42 1.49 -8.18
C GLU A 378 -3.93 1.51 -9.65
N GLY A 379 -3.45 0.56 -10.46
CA GLY A 379 -3.62 0.59 -11.92
C GLY A 379 -5.05 0.58 -12.45
N TYR A 380 -6.03 0.15 -11.66
CA TYR A 380 -7.47 0.19 -12.01
C TYR A 380 -8.08 1.58 -11.91
N GLY A 381 -7.48 2.46 -11.12
CA GLY A 381 -7.97 3.81 -10.88
C GLY A 381 -7.72 4.73 -12.07
N ASP A 382 -8.50 5.81 -12.14
CA ASP A 382 -8.33 6.88 -13.12
C ASP A 382 -7.61 8.12 -12.56
N TRP A 383 -7.20 8.09 -11.28
CA TRP A 383 -6.52 9.21 -10.62
C TRP A 383 -5.04 9.34 -10.99
N TYR A 384 -4.37 8.26 -11.41
CA TYR A 384 -3.01 8.32 -11.94
C TYR A 384 -3.01 8.23 -13.47
N TRP A 385 -2.10 8.97 -14.11
CA TRP A 385 -2.10 9.10 -15.57
C TRP A 385 -1.93 7.75 -16.30
N TRP A 386 -1.27 6.76 -15.67
CA TRP A 386 -1.09 5.42 -16.25
C TRP A 386 -2.36 4.57 -16.26
N GLY A 387 -3.31 4.82 -15.35
CA GLY A 387 -4.59 4.13 -15.28
C GLY A 387 -5.73 4.86 -16.03
N ALA A 388 -5.61 6.18 -16.19
CA ALA A 388 -6.65 7.06 -16.73
C ALA A 388 -7.13 6.76 -18.17
N LYS A 389 -6.39 5.95 -18.93
CA LYS A 389 -6.74 5.57 -20.33
C LYS A 389 -7.21 4.12 -20.46
N GLY A 390 -7.57 3.51 -19.34
CA GLY A 390 -8.19 2.20 -19.29
C GLY A 390 -7.19 1.04 -19.31
N PRO A 391 -7.71 -0.19 -19.12
CA PRO A 391 -6.89 -1.37 -18.82
C PRO A 391 -5.92 -1.75 -19.94
N ASP A 392 -6.28 -1.56 -21.22
CA ASP A 392 -5.41 -1.93 -22.34
C ASP A 392 -4.14 -1.08 -22.39
N ALA A 393 -4.28 0.23 -22.18
CA ALA A 393 -3.16 1.17 -22.13
C ALA A 393 -2.25 0.88 -20.91
N TYR A 394 -2.84 0.61 -19.74
CA TYR A 394 -2.11 0.21 -18.54
C TYR A 394 -1.31 -1.08 -18.75
N LYS A 395 -1.92 -2.12 -19.35
CA LYS A 395 -1.25 -3.40 -19.63
C LYS A 395 -0.14 -3.25 -20.66
N TRP A 396 -0.33 -2.42 -21.68
CA TRP A 396 0.72 -2.08 -22.64
C TRP A 396 1.93 -1.44 -21.95
N LEU A 397 1.69 -0.47 -21.06
CA LEU A 397 2.75 0.20 -20.31
C LEU A 397 3.47 -0.75 -19.36
N TRP A 398 2.74 -1.59 -18.63
CA TRP A 398 3.33 -2.62 -17.77
C TRP A 398 4.27 -3.54 -18.56
N ASN A 399 3.82 -4.03 -19.72
CA ASN A 399 4.64 -4.91 -20.55
C ASN A 399 5.88 -4.18 -21.09
N LEU A 400 5.74 -2.91 -21.50
CA LEU A 400 6.88 -2.08 -21.90
C LEU A 400 7.92 -1.97 -20.76
N LEU A 401 7.49 -1.66 -19.54
CA LEU A 401 8.37 -1.61 -18.37
C LEU A 401 9.06 -2.94 -18.11
N TYR A 402 8.29 -4.04 -18.06
CA TYR A 402 8.83 -5.37 -17.77
C TYR A 402 9.91 -5.76 -18.77
N GLU A 403 9.63 -5.62 -20.07
CA GLU A 403 10.53 -5.95 -21.15
C GLU A 403 11.77 -5.03 -21.16
N ARG A 404 11.58 -3.71 -21.03
CA ARG A 404 12.67 -2.73 -21.03
C ARG A 404 13.61 -2.94 -19.84
N LEU A 405 13.06 -2.99 -18.63
CA LEU A 405 13.85 -3.08 -17.40
C LEU A 405 14.49 -4.48 -17.24
N THR A 406 13.76 -5.55 -17.52
CA THR A 406 14.23 -6.92 -17.28
C THR A 406 15.11 -7.45 -18.41
N LYS A 407 14.81 -7.14 -19.68
CA LYS A 407 15.54 -7.71 -20.82
C LYS A 407 16.59 -6.77 -21.38
N TYR A 408 16.26 -5.51 -21.63
CA TYR A 408 17.21 -4.56 -22.22
C TYR A 408 18.25 -4.05 -21.19
N PHE A 409 17.80 -3.63 -20.00
CA PHE A 409 18.71 -3.24 -18.90
C PHE A 409 19.22 -4.41 -18.06
N GLU A 410 18.70 -5.61 -18.32
CA GLU A 410 19.06 -6.85 -17.61
C GLU A 410 18.93 -6.70 -16.07
N LEU A 411 17.97 -5.91 -15.57
CA LEU A 411 17.78 -5.73 -14.13
C LEU A 411 17.28 -7.03 -13.50
N ASP A 412 18.20 -7.76 -12.89
CA ASP A 412 18.02 -9.08 -12.30
C ASP A 412 17.80 -9.04 -10.79
N ASN A 413 17.92 -7.87 -10.16
CA ASN A 413 17.68 -7.64 -8.74
C ASN A 413 16.22 -7.31 -8.40
N LEU A 414 15.35 -7.11 -9.40
CA LEU A 414 13.95 -6.71 -9.19
C LEU A 414 13.05 -7.92 -8.89
N ILE A 415 12.18 -7.76 -7.90
CA ILE A 415 11.03 -8.62 -7.59
C ILE A 415 9.79 -7.80 -7.89
N TRP A 416 9.05 -8.18 -8.94
CA TRP A 416 7.99 -7.37 -9.52
C TRP A 416 6.69 -7.46 -8.70
N ILE A 417 6.24 -6.32 -8.16
CA ILE A 417 4.96 -6.17 -7.48
C ILE A 417 3.95 -5.57 -8.44
N TRP A 418 2.93 -6.35 -8.82
CA TRP A 418 1.76 -5.84 -9.54
C TRP A 418 0.73 -5.33 -8.54
N ASN A 419 0.38 -4.06 -8.67
CA ASN A 419 -0.63 -3.39 -7.84
C ASN A 419 -1.70 -2.77 -8.73
N GLY A 420 -2.29 -3.59 -9.61
CA GLY A 420 -3.42 -3.18 -10.46
C GLY A 420 -4.78 -3.28 -9.76
N GLN A 421 -4.88 -4.08 -8.67
CA GLN A 421 -6.04 -4.26 -7.78
C GLN A 421 -7.38 -4.71 -8.42
N SER A 422 -7.41 -5.02 -9.72
CA SER A 422 -8.60 -5.51 -10.42
C SER A 422 -8.25 -6.59 -11.44
N ASP A 423 -9.17 -7.52 -11.65
CA ASP A 423 -9.10 -8.51 -12.73
C ASP A 423 -9.03 -7.85 -14.13
N THR A 424 -9.68 -6.71 -14.30
CA THR A 424 -9.67 -5.94 -15.55
C THR A 424 -8.28 -5.44 -15.92
N THR A 425 -7.45 -5.09 -14.93
CA THR A 425 -6.06 -4.61 -15.11
C THR A 425 -5.02 -5.70 -14.89
N LEU A 426 -5.42 -6.95 -14.66
CA LEU A 426 -4.52 -8.08 -14.51
C LEU A 426 -3.64 -8.23 -15.76
N VAL A 427 -2.34 -8.11 -15.54
CA VAL A 427 -1.27 -8.28 -16.53
C VAL A 427 -0.91 -9.76 -16.66
N ASP A 428 -0.04 -10.11 -17.62
CA ASP A 428 0.44 -11.48 -17.75
C ASP A 428 1.13 -11.93 -16.46
N ARG A 429 0.66 -13.04 -15.86
CA ARG A 429 1.17 -13.62 -14.61
C ARG A 429 2.64 -14.01 -14.66
N ARG A 430 3.24 -14.06 -15.85
CA ARG A 430 4.67 -14.27 -16.12
C ARG A 430 5.50 -12.99 -16.07
N THR A 431 4.90 -11.86 -15.68
CA THR A 431 5.57 -10.55 -15.59
C THR A 431 5.49 -9.92 -14.21
N PHE A 432 4.93 -10.63 -13.21
CA PHE A 432 4.94 -10.20 -11.82
C PHE A 432 5.14 -11.36 -10.84
N ASP A 433 5.80 -11.06 -9.73
CA ASP A 433 6.16 -11.99 -8.66
C ASP A 433 5.13 -11.97 -7.52
N ILE A 434 4.68 -10.77 -7.14
CA ILE A 434 3.78 -10.51 -6.01
C ILE A 434 2.58 -9.69 -6.52
N ALA A 435 1.37 -10.05 -6.10
CA ALA A 435 0.19 -9.21 -6.26
C ALA A 435 -0.01 -8.37 -4.98
N ALA A 436 -0.33 -7.09 -5.11
CA ALA A 436 -0.53 -6.25 -3.94
C ALA A 436 -1.74 -5.33 -4.08
N VAL A 437 -2.27 -4.90 -2.94
CA VAL A 437 -3.35 -3.91 -2.83
C VAL A 437 -2.95 -2.79 -1.89
N ASP A 438 -3.55 -1.63 -2.10
CA ASP A 438 -3.41 -0.47 -1.24
C ASP A 438 -4.73 -0.31 -0.46
N LEU A 439 -4.65 -0.31 0.87
CA LEU A 439 -5.81 -0.34 1.75
C LEU A 439 -5.87 0.88 2.67
N TYR A 440 -6.76 1.82 2.35
CA TYR A 440 -7.02 3.02 3.14
C TYR A 440 -8.45 3.02 3.68
N VAL A 441 -8.59 3.05 5.01
CA VAL A 441 -9.89 3.02 5.67
C VAL A 441 -10.27 4.42 6.14
N LYS A 442 -11.45 4.90 5.75
CA LYS A 442 -11.92 6.24 6.09
C LYS A 442 -12.64 6.24 7.43
N ASN A 443 -12.17 7.05 8.38
CA ASN A 443 -12.77 7.23 9.71
C ASN A 443 -12.81 5.97 10.60
N GLU A 444 -12.07 4.92 10.24
CA GLU A 444 -11.94 3.69 11.02
C GLU A 444 -10.46 3.51 11.35
N LYS A 445 -10.16 3.01 12.55
CA LYS A 445 -8.79 2.73 13.01
C LYS A 445 -8.34 1.30 12.74
N ASP A 446 -9.24 0.47 12.20
CA ASP A 446 -9.05 -0.94 11.90
C ASP A 446 -9.75 -1.28 10.56
N TYR A 447 -9.26 -2.31 9.90
CA TYR A 447 -9.73 -2.83 8.61
C TYR A 447 -11.00 -3.68 8.73
N GLY A 448 -11.30 -4.23 9.91
CA GLY A 448 -12.45 -5.11 10.13
C GLY A 448 -12.52 -6.25 9.10
N ASN A 449 -13.72 -6.59 8.63
CA ASN A 449 -13.93 -7.69 7.68
C ASN A 449 -13.37 -7.42 6.27
N ARG A 450 -13.09 -6.16 5.90
CA ARG A 450 -12.50 -5.84 4.58
C ARG A 450 -11.14 -6.50 4.40
N PHE A 451 -10.45 -6.73 5.51
CA PHE A 451 -9.11 -7.29 5.53
C PHE A 451 -9.01 -8.68 4.88
N TYR A 452 -9.96 -9.58 5.16
CA TYR A 452 -9.94 -10.92 4.58
C TYR A 452 -10.68 -10.97 3.22
N GLU A 453 -11.73 -10.15 3.03
CA GLU A 453 -12.49 -10.09 1.78
C GLU A 453 -11.58 -9.69 0.61
N GLU A 454 -10.76 -8.67 0.81
CA GLU A 454 -9.77 -8.23 -0.18
C GLU A 454 -8.72 -9.31 -0.46
N PHE A 455 -8.22 -10.00 0.58
CA PHE A 455 -7.27 -11.10 0.40
C PHE A 455 -7.89 -12.21 -0.48
N ALA A 456 -9.08 -12.67 -0.13
CA ALA A 456 -9.78 -13.73 -0.83
C ALA A 456 -10.13 -13.31 -2.27
N ALA A 457 -10.56 -12.06 -2.47
CA ALA A 457 -10.85 -11.51 -3.78
C ALA A 457 -9.61 -11.49 -4.67
N VAL A 458 -8.49 -10.97 -4.17
CA VAL A 458 -7.22 -10.94 -4.91
C VAL A 458 -6.78 -12.34 -5.26
N GLN A 459 -6.73 -13.25 -4.29
CA GLN A 459 -6.30 -14.64 -4.53
C GLN A 459 -7.14 -15.35 -5.58
N LYS A 460 -8.45 -15.09 -5.59
CA LYS A 460 -9.37 -15.69 -6.56
C LYS A 460 -9.00 -15.36 -8.00
N PHE A 461 -8.56 -14.14 -8.30
CA PHE A 461 -8.21 -13.75 -9.67
C PHE A 461 -6.71 -13.81 -10.00
N VAL A 462 -5.81 -13.72 -9.01
CA VAL A 462 -4.35 -13.85 -9.26
C VAL A 462 -3.83 -15.29 -9.15
N GLY A 463 -4.57 -16.16 -8.47
CA GLY A 463 -4.21 -17.55 -8.18
C GLY A 463 -3.48 -17.74 -6.84
N SER A 464 -3.58 -18.93 -6.26
CA SER A 464 -2.97 -19.30 -4.97
C SER A 464 -1.45 -19.50 -5.02
N ASP A 465 -0.86 -19.56 -6.22
CA ASP A 465 0.57 -19.70 -6.46
C ASP A 465 1.33 -18.36 -6.45
N LYS A 466 0.66 -17.24 -6.17
CA LYS A 466 1.25 -15.90 -6.03
C LYS A 466 1.19 -15.44 -4.57
N LEU A 467 2.24 -14.72 -4.15
CA LEU A 467 2.20 -14.00 -2.89
C LEU A 467 1.26 -12.81 -3.02
N ILE A 468 0.53 -12.54 -1.95
CA ILE A 468 -0.36 -11.39 -1.85
C ILE A 468 0.07 -10.52 -0.66
N ALA A 469 0.16 -9.21 -0.88
CA ALA A 469 0.63 -8.25 0.12
C ALA A 469 -0.23 -6.97 0.15
N ILE A 470 -0.08 -6.21 1.23
CA ILE A 470 -0.63 -4.86 1.36
C ILE A 470 0.52 -3.90 1.05
N SER A 471 0.60 -3.39 -0.18
CA SER A 471 1.72 -2.53 -0.58
C SER A 471 1.67 -1.14 0.03
N GLU A 472 0.49 -0.67 0.40
CA GLU A 472 0.28 0.55 1.18
C GLU A 472 -0.92 0.41 2.10
N CYS A 473 -0.82 1.01 3.29
CA CYS A 473 -1.93 1.07 4.21
C CYS A 473 -1.92 2.35 5.04
N GLY A 474 -3.10 2.88 5.35
CA GLY A 474 -3.24 4.07 6.21
C GLY A 474 -3.18 3.77 7.70
N SER A 475 -3.70 2.62 8.11
CA SER A 475 -3.64 2.13 9.49
C SER A 475 -2.83 0.84 9.52
N ILE A 476 -2.31 0.46 10.68
CA ILE A 476 -1.66 -0.85 10.81
C ILE A 476 -2.72 -1.96 10.79
N PRO A 477 -2.51 -3.07 10.08
CA PRO A 477 -3.35 -4.26 10.22
C PRO A 477 -3.38 -4.80 11.65
N ASP A 478 -4.54 -5.25 12.13
CA ASP A 478 -4.60 -6.05 13.37
C ASP A 478 -4.11 -7.49 13.08
N ILE A 479 -2.99 -7.85 13.71
CA ILE A 479 -2.33 -9.13 13.52
C ILE A 479 -3.21 -10.29 14.00
N ASP A 480 -3.94 -10.14 15.11
CA ASP A 480 -4.81 -11.22 15.60
C ASP A 480 -5.99 -11.47 14.66
N ALA A 481 -6.58 -10.41 14.11
CA ALA A 481 -7.63 -10.50 13.11
C ALA A 481 -7.13 -11.18 11.83
N ALA A 482 -5.91 -10.85 11.37
CA ALA A 482 -5.30 -11.48 10.20
C ALA A 482 -5.21 -13.02 10.35
N PHE A 483 -4.78 -13.50 11.51
CA PHE A 483 -4.69 -14.94 11.78
C PHE A 483 -6.06 -15.57 12.05
N ARG A 484 -6.92 -14.90 12.81
CA ARG A 484 -8.30 -15.33 13.05
C ARG A 484 -9.03 -15.58 11.73
N ASP A 485 -8.90 -14.65 10.79
CA ASP A 485 -9.63 -14.64 9.53
C ASP A 485 -8.86 -15.34 8.40
N ASN A 486 -7.76 -16.04 8.72
CA ASN A 486 -6.94 -16.77 7.76
C ASN A 486 -6.47 -15.91 6.57
N ALA A 487 -6.21 -14.63 6.80
CA ALA A 487 -5.78 -13.64 5.80
C ALA A 487 -4.44 -13.01 6.22
N VAL A 488 -3.40 -13.84 6.33
CA VAL A 488 -2.04 -13.44 6.73
C VAL A 488 -1.28 -12.98 5.48
N TRP A 489 -1.32 -11.67 5.23
CA TRP A 489 -0.63 -11.04 4.10
C TRP A 489 0.89 -11.21 4.20
N SER A 490 1.57 -11.31 3.05
CA SER A 490 3.04 -11.49 3.01
C SER A 490 3.79 -10.36 3.73
N PHE A 491 3.36 -9.12 3.47
CA PHE A 491 3.81 -7.94 4.17
C PHE A 491 2.74 -6.85 4.14
N PHE A 492 2.92 -5.83 4.97
CA PHE A 492 2.19 -4.57 4.90
C PHE A 492 3.15 -3.40 4.97
N SER A 493 2.78 -2.24 4.42
CA SER A 493 3.59 -1.02 4.50
C SER A 493 2.75 0.20 4.84
N VAL A 494 2.96 0.78 6.01
CA VAL A 494 2.23 2.00 6.42
C VAL A 494 2.79 3.20 5.66
N TRP A 495 1.90 4.09 5.19
CA TRP A 495 2.31 5.31 4.49
C TRP A 495 2.99 6.30 5.45
N TYR A 496 3.81 7.21 4.90
CA TYR A 496 4.52 8.22 5.69
C TYR A 496 3.62 9.43 6.04
N GLY A 497 4.19 10.41 6.73
CA GLY A 497 3.48 11.67 7.02
C GLY A 497 2.33 11.45 8.01
N LYS A 498 1.13 11.99 7.71
CA LYS A 498 -0.01 12.02 8.65
C LYS A 498 -0.44 10.66 9.23
N TYR A 499 -0.11 9.57 8.54
CA TYR A 499 -0.44 8.21 8.96
C TYR A 499 0.43 7.71 10.12
N ILE A 500 1.57 8.36 10.37
CA ILE A 500 2.52 8.02 11.44
C ILE A 500 2.83 9.23 12.34
N GLN A 501 2.90 10.44 11.80
CA GLN A 501 3.32 11.64 12.52
C GLN A 501 2.36 12.82 12.37
N ASN A 502 2.28 13.64 13.41
CA ASN A 502 1.53 14.90 13.42
C ASN A 502 2.38 16.05 12.83
N GLU A 503 1.82 17.27 12.77
CA GLU A 503 2.51 18.46 12.24
C GLU A 503 3.81 18.84 13.01
N LYS A 504 4.04 18.28 14.20
CA LYS A 504 5.25 18.49 15.02
C LYS A 504 6.29 17.38 14.87
N GLY A 505 6.02 16.35 14.06
CA GLY A 505 6.90 15.18 13.93
C GLY A 505 6.79 14.17 15.09
N GLU A 506 5.74 14.29 15.92
CA GLU A 506 5.45 13.34 17.00
C GLU A 506 4.47 12.26 16.51
N TYR A 507 4.42 11.10 17.18
CA TYR A 507 3.51 10.00 16.80
C TYR A 507 2.04 10.45 16.75
N SER A 508 1.36 10.13 15.66
CA SER A 508 -0.05 10.47 15.43
C SER A 508 -0.96 9.27 15.71
N GLU A 509 -1.95 9.47 16.59
CA GLU A 509 -3.00 8.46 16.85
C GLU A 509 -4.26 8.62 15.99
N GLU A 510 -4.20 9.46 14.94
CA GLU A 510 -5.31 9.72 14.03
C GLU A 510 -5.78 8.42 13.35
N PHE A 511 -4.82 7.65 12.81
CA PHE A 511 -5.10 6.42 12.04
C PHE A 511 -4.84 5.14 12.83
N THR A 512 -3.80 5.12 13.66
CA THR A 512 -3.40 3.95 14.46
C THR A 512 -3.12 4.38 15.89
N SER A 513 -3.82 3.82 16.88
CA SER A 513 -3.52 4.13 18.29
C SER A 513 -2.11 3.67 18.66
N LYS A 514 -1.51 4.32 19.67
CA LYS A 514 -0.17 3.92 20.14
C LYS A 514 -0.13 2.46 20.58
N ASP A 515 -1.17 2.02 21.29
CA ASP A 515 -1.31 0.64 21.77
C ASP A 515 -1.40 -0.37 20.61
N ALA A 516 -2.15 -0.05 19.54
CA ALA A 516 -2.25 -0.93 18.37
C ALA A 516 -0.89 -1.06 17.65
N MET A 517 -0.17 0.06 17.52
CA MET A 517 1.18 0.07 16.93
C MET A 517 2.17 -0.75 17.75
N ILE A 518 2.21 -0.56 19.07
CA ILE A 518 3.06 -1.34 19.99
C ILE A 518 2.71 -2.83 19.89
N ARG A 519 1.43 -3.16 19.94
CA ARG A 519 0.94 -4.55 19.88
C ARG A 519 1.35 -5.23 18.57
N ALA A 520 1.17 -4.56 17.43
CA ALA A 520 1.50 -5.13 16.13
C ALA A 520 3.01 -5.37 15.99
N TYR A 521 3.86 -4.41 16.39
CA TYR A 521 5.32 -4.53 16.29
C TYR A 521 5.93 -5.51 17.29
N ASN A 522 5.23 -5.83 18.37
CA ASN A 522 5.69 -6.81 19.36
C ASN A 522 4.88 -8.11 19.28
N SER A 523 4.16 -8.35 18.18
CA SER A 523 3.38 -9.57 18.01
C SER A 523 4.19 -10.73 17.43
N ASP A 524 4.02 -11.93 17.98
CA ASP A 524 4.61 -13.17 17.46
C ASP A 524 4.13 -13.51 16.02
N GLY A 525 3.08 -12.85 15.52
CA GLY A 525 2.56 -12.98 14.16
C GLY A 525 3.05 -11.90 13.18
N ALA A 526 3.78 -10.90 13.67
CA ALA A 526 4.45 -9.91 12.84
C ALA A 526 5.95 -10.20 12.78
N MET A 527 6.63 -9.69 11.74
CA MET A 527 8.08 -9.82 11.64
C MET A 527 8.74 -8.46 11.52
N THR A 528 9.51 -8.11 12.54
CA THR A 528 10.31 -6.89 12.66
C THR A 528 11.75 -7.09 12.20
N LEU A 529 12.52 -5.99 12.09
CA LEU A 529 13.88 -6.03 11.57
C LEU A 529 14.82 -6.94 12.35
N ASP A 530 14.77 -6.94 13.68
CA ASP A 530 15.62 -7.78 14.52
C ASP A 530 15.29 -9.26 14.38
N GLU A 531 14.00 -9.60 14.26
CA GLU A 531 13.55 -10.97 14.02
C GLU A 531 13.94 -11.45 12.62
N TYR A 532 13.76 -10.59 11.61
CA TYR A 532 14.22 -10.85 10.25
C TYR A 532 15.73 -11.11 10.21
N ARG A 533 16.55 -10.23 10.80
CA ARG A 533 18.01 -10.40 10.91
C ARG A 533 18.37 -11.71 11.59
N LYS A 534 17.73 -12.02 12.72
CA LYS A 534 17.96 -13.26 13.47
C LYS A 534 17.65 -14.51 12.64
N LEU A 535 16.52 -14.52 11.93
CA LEU A 535 16.14 -15.63 11.04
C LEU A 535 17.10 -15.79 9.86
N ARG A 536 17.66 -14.69 9.36
CA ARG A 536 18.65 -14.69 8.28
C ARG A 536 20.08 -14.92 8.75
N GLY A 537 20.33 -14.96 10.06
CA GLY A 537 21.69 -15.06 10.62
C GLY A 537 22.54 -13.81 10.35
N ILE A 538 21.92 -12.64 10.25
CA ILE A 538 22.58 -11.35 10.04
C ILE A 538 22.88 -10.74 11.40
N GLU A 539 24.15 -10.46 11.69
CA GLU A 539 24.54 -9.74 12.90
C GLU A 539 24.10 -8.27 12.80
N PRO A 540 23.57 -7.66 13.89
CA PRO A 540 23.29 -6.24 13.90
C PRO A 540 24.57 -5.45 13.63
N PRO A 541 24.51 -4.29 12.93
CA PRO A 541 25.66 -3.40 12.85
C PRO A 541 26.14 -3.05 14.27
N GLU A 542 27.46 -3.07 14.48
CA GLU A 542 28.04 -2.64 15.77
C GLU A 542 27.56 -1.22 16.05
N ALA A 543 26.95 -0.99 17.21
CA ALA A 543 26.65 0.38 17.65
C ALA A 543 27.98 1.15 17.65
N GLU A 544 28.04 2.29 16.94
CA GLU A 544 29.20 3.17 16.98
C GLU A 544 29.51 3.44 18.45
N LYS A 545 30.64 2.90 18.92
CA LYS A 545 31.14 3.24 20.25
C LYS A 545 31.46 4.72 20.19
N ASP A 546 30.72 5.53 20.93
CA ASP A 546 31.12 6.88 21.27
C ASP A 546 32.56 6.81 21.78
N THR A 547 33.51 7.23 20.95
CA THR A 547 34.90 7.42 21.38
C THR A 547 34.96 8.68 22.23
N GLU A 548 34.47 8.58 23.46
CA GLU A 548 34.88 9.47 24.53
C GLU A 548 36.19 8.94 25.15
N GLU A 549 37.13 9.87 25.33
CA GLU A 549 38.39 9.79 26.09
C GLU A 549 39.61 9.09 25.45
N GLU A 550 40.55 9.90 24.96
CA GLU A 550 41.87 10.05 25.62
C GLU A 550 42.64 11.26 25.03
N THR A 551 42.37 12.47 25.53
CA THR A 551 43.38 13.55 25.55
C THR A 551 43.41 14.18 26.92
N ALA A 552 43.93 13.43 27.88
CA ALA A 552 44.36 13.95 29.18
C ALA A 552 45.71 13.32 29.55
N SER A 553 46.79 13.88 29.04
CA SER A 553 48.01 14.21 29.80
C SER A 553 49.19 14.46 28.86
N ALA A 554 49.57 15.73 28.73
CA ALA A 554 50.95 16.13 28.41
C ALA A 554 51.12 17.61 28.79
N THR A 555 51.10 17.85 30.10
CA THR A 555 51.90 18.94 30.70
C THR A 555 53.01 18.26 31.47
N ASP A 556 54.21 18.28 30.90
CA ASP A 556 55.46 18.60 31.59
C ASP A 556 56.49 19.09 30.55
#